data_AF-A0A2G9N2P2-F1
#
_entry.id   AF-A0A2G9N2P2-F1
#
_cell.length_a   1.000
_cell.length_b   1.000
_cell.length_c   1.000
_cell.angle_alpha   90.00
_cell.angle_beta   90.00
_cell.angle_gamma   90.00
#
_symmetry.space_group_name_H-M   'P 1'
#
loop_
_entity.id
_entity.type
_entity.pdbx_description
1 polymer ?
#
loop_
_entity_poly.entity_id
_entity_poly.type
_entity_poly.pdbx_seq_one_letter_code
_entity_poly.pdbx_strand_id
1 'polypeptide(L)'
;MRKIMYFRVAGRDVHLPKLIGAFILFAALLMFIQASAVMFDSWDTAKETNKCLQLAAANNARVDPSEDVYPLCQDLAKDYLGIRVRHGQESLTVRQFWGALLAPIAGILFWLAMLFFGYILYKTGDLVLPIEEDIKIIPEQEKPARPFRKKK
;
A
#
# COMPACT_ATOMS: atom_id res chain seq x y z
N MET A 1 32.72 -27.59 -14.58
CA MET A 1 31.92 -28.18 -13.49
C MET A 1 31.32 -27.04 -12.69
N ARG A 2 29.99 -26.86 -12.75
CA ARG A 2 29.30 -25.75 -12.10
C ARG A 2 29.04 -26.13 -10.64
N LYS A 3 29.72 -25.48 -9.69
CA LYS A 3 29.50 -25.70 -8.25
C LYS A 3 28.47 -24.69 -7.76
N ILE A 4 27.30 -25.19 -7.38
CA ILE A 4 26.25 -24.42 -6.72
C ILE A 4 26.59 -24.46 -5.24
N MET A 5 27.07 -23.35 -4.66
CA MET A 5 27.28 -23.24 -3.21
C MET A 5 26.16 -22.42 -2.57
N TYR A 6 25.68 -22.91 -1.43
CA TYR A 6 24.60 -22.30 -0.65
C TYR A 6 25.14 -21.14 0.19
N PHE A 7 24.46 -20.00 0.14
CA PHE A 7 24.80 -18.81 0.92
C PHE A 7 24.41 -19.02 2.39
N ARG A 8 25.37 -19.47 3.23
CA ARG A 8 25.22 -19.54 4.70
C ARG A 8 25.70 -18.22 5.30
N VAL A 9 24.80 -17.26 5.48
CA VAL A 9 25.09 -16.11 6.35
C VAL A 9 25.03 -16.58 7.80
N ALA A 10 26.16 -16.53 8.51
CA ALA A 10 26.26 -16.75 9.95
C ALA A 10 25.85 -18.14 10.50
N GLY A 11 25.95 -19.22 9.72
CA GLY A 11 25.83 -20.59 10.23
C GLY A 11 24.45 -21.02 10.76
N ARG A 12 23.43 -20.16 10.61
CA ARG A 12 22.03 -20.43 11.00
C ARG A 12 21.15 -20.11 9.80
N ASP A 13 20.25 -21.01 9.42
CA ASP A 13 19.38 -20.82 8.25
C ASP A 13 18.53 -19.56 8.45
N VAL A 14 18.94 -18.43 7.86
CA VAL A 14 18.23 -17.17 8.02
C VAL A 14 17.01 -17.23 7.10
N HIS A 15 15.83 -17.40 7.68
CA HIS A 15 14.54 -17.36 6.97
C HIS A 15 14.13 -15.94 6.57
N LEU A 16 15.06 -15.17 6.00
CA LEU A 16 14.92 -13.76 5.63
C LEU A 16 13.70 -13.53 4.69
N PRO A 17 13.45 -14.38 3.68
CA PRO A 17 12.26 -14.26 2.83
C PRO A 17 10.95 -14.46 3.58
N LYS A 18 10.89 -15.40 4.53
CA LYS A 18 9.69 -15.62 5.36
C LYS A 18 9.42 -14.45 6.28
N LEU A 19 10.47 -13.83 6.83
CA LEU A 19 10.34 -12.65 7.69
C LEU A 19 9.83 -11.43 6.90
N ILE A 20 10.39 -11.21 5.71
CA ILE A 20 9.90 -10.16 4.79
C ILE A 20 8.43 -10.41 4.41
N GLY A 21 8.08 -11.65 4.04
CA GLY A 21 6.70 -12.02 3.72
C GLY A 21 5.72 -11.79 4.88
N ALA A 22 6.11 -12.17 6.11
CA ALA A 22 5.31 -11.94 7.31
C ALA A 22 5.12 -10.44 7.61
N PHE A 23 6.18 -9.64 7.44
CA PHE A 23 6.09 -8.18 7.60
C PHE A 23 5.15 -7.56 6.56
N ILE A 24 5.26 -7.93 5.29
CA ILE A 24 4.37 -7.45 4.22
C ILE A 24 2.92 -7.85 4.50
N LEU A 25 2.68 -9.10 4.92
CA LEU A 25 1.34 -9.57 5.28
C LEU A 25 0.71 -8.72 6.39
N PHE A 26 1.47 -8.48 7.46
CA PHE A 26 0.99 -7.70 8.60
C PHE A 26 0.72 -6.25 8.20
N ALA A 27 1.65 -5.60 7.48
CA ALA A 27 1.47 -4.24 6.99
C ALA A 27 0.26 -4.13 6.04
N ALA A 28 0.12 -5.05 5.10
CA ALA A 28 -1.00 -5.05 4.17
C ALA A 28 -2.34 -5.27 4.87
N LEU A 29 -2.39 -6.09 5.93
CA LEU A 29 -3.59 -6.27 6.75
C LEU A 29 -4.01 -4.97 7.45
N LEU A 30 -3.06 -4.26 8.06
CA LEU A 30 -3.34 -2.97 8.71
C LEU A 30 -3.86 -1.94 7.70
N MET A 31 -3.22 -1.85 6.55
CA MET A 31 -3.63 -0.91 5.51
C MET A 31 -4.97 -1.29 4.86
N PHE A 32 -5.28 -2.58 4.76
CA PHE A 32 -6.59 -3.06 4.31
C PHE A 32 -7.71 -2.62 5.26
N ILE A 33 -7.50 -2.73 6.57
CA ILE A 33 -8.46 -2.27 7.59
C ILE A 33 -8.65 -0.75 7.48
N GLN A 34 -7.56 0.01 7.37
CA GLN A 34 -7.62 1.47 7.19
C GLN A 34 -8.39 1.85 5.92
N ALA A 35 -8.10 1.21 4.78
CA ALA A 35 -8.79 1.48 3.53
C ALA A 35 -10.28 1.13 3.59
N SER A 36 -10.63 0.08 4.33
CA SER A 36 -12.03 -0.30 4.57
C SER A 36 -12.77 0.78 5.37
N ALA A 37 -12.15 1.32 6.43
CA ALA A 37 -12.73 2.43 7.20
C ALA A 37 -12.99 3.66 6.31
N VAL A 38 -11.99 4.06 5.52
CA VAL A 38 -12.12 5.19 4.59
C VAL A 38 -13.22 4.95 3.54
N MET A 39 -13.41 3.71 3.07
CA MET A 39 -14.53 3.38 2.17
C MET A 39 -15.89 3.57 2.82
N PHE A 40 -16.04 3.13 4.08
CA PHE A 40 -17.29 3.30 4.81
C PHE A 40 -17.59 4.78 5.08
N ASP A 41 -16.58 5.56 5.50
CA ASP A 41 -16.72 7.00 5.69
C ASP A 41 -17.11 7.69 4.38
N SER A 42 -16.45 7.36 3.27
CA SER A 42 -16.77 7.92 1.95
C SER A 42 -18.21 7.60 1.52
N TRP A 43 -18.68 6.39 1.81
CA TRP A 43 -20.04 5.96 1.51
C TRP A 43 -21.08 6.71 2.33
N ASP A 44 -20.82 6.92 3.62
CA ASP A 44 -21.74 7.65 4.49
C ASP A 44 -21.79 9.13 4.11
N THR A 45 -20.62 9.77 3.92
CA THR A 45 -20.54 11.15 3.46
C THR A 45 -21.23 11.36 2.10
N ALA A 46 -21.15 10.40 1.19
CA ALA A 46 -21.88 10.47 -0.09
C ALA A 46 -23.41 10.44 0.12
N LYS A 47 -23.91 9.65 1.07
CA LYS A 47 -25.33 9.64 1.43
C LYS A 47 -25.76 10.93 2.13
N GLU A 48 -24.97 11.42 3.07
CA GLU A 48 -25.24 12.69 3.77
C GLU A 48 -25.25 13.88 2.80
N THR A 49 -24.27 13.94 1.90
CA THR A 49 -24.21 14.96 0.85
C THR A 49 -25.46 14.92 -0.03
N ASN A 50 -25.93 13.72 -0.40
CA ASN A 50 -27.15 13.58 -1.20
C ASN A 50 -28.40 14.06 -0.44
N LYS A 51 -28.51 13.78 0.86
CA LYS A 51 -29.58 14.31 1.72
C LYS A 51 -29.51 15.83 1.84
N CYS A 52 -28.30 16.39 1.99
CA CYS A 52 -28.06 17.83 2.06
C CYS A 52 -28.56 18.54 0.80
N LEU A 53 -28.23 17.99 -0.39
CA LEU A 53 -28.70 18.54 -1.67
C LEU A 53 -30.21 18.45 -1.84
N GLN A 54 -30.83 17.34 -1.44
CA GLN A 54 -32.29 17.19 -1.47
C GLN A 54 -32.99 18.20 -0.54
N LEU A 55 -32.44 18.42 0.66
CA LEU A 55 -32.96 19.41 1.60
C LEU A 55 -32.81 20.84 1.05
N ALA A 56 -31.66 21.16 0.46
CA ALA A 56 -31.42 22.45 -0.16
C ALA A 56 -32.36 22.70 -1.35
N ALA A 57 -32.61 21.69 -2.19
CA ALA A 57 -33.59 21.77 -3.26
C ALA A 57 -35.02 21.99 -2.74
N ALA A 58 -35.41 21.26 -1.68
CA ALA A 58 -36.72 21.41 -1.06
C ALA A 58 -36.92 22.76 -0.36
N ASN A 59 -35.87 23.33 0.25
CA ASN A 59 -35.91 24.65 0.88
C ASN A 59 -35.95 25.78 -0.13
N ASN A 60 -35.24 25.65 -1.26
CA ASN A 60 -35.33 26.62 -2.37
C ASN A 60 -36.74 26.67 -3.00
N ALA A 61 -37.55 25.62 -2.83
CA ALA A 61 -38.96 25.62 -3.23
C ALA A 61 -39.89 26.34 -2.23
N ARG A 62 -39.38 26.76 -1.06
CA ARG A 62 -40.11 27.55 -0.05
C ARG A 62 -39.73 29.04 -0.15
N VAL A 63 -40.65 29.90 0.28
CA VAL A 63 -40.72 31.34 -0.02
C VAL A 63 -39.53 32.17 0.50
N ASP A 64 -38.73 31.66 1.44
CA ASP A 64 -37.51 32.29 1.93
C ASP A 64 -36.30 31.34 1.72
N PRO A 65 -35.58 31.46 0.60
CA PRO A 65 -34.40 30.63 0.35
C PRO A 65 -33.30 31.02 1.34
N SER A 66 -32.95 30.12 2.26
CA SER A 66 -31.72 30.24 3.03
C SER A 66 -30.54 30.00 2.08
N GLU A 67 -30.00 31.09 1.55
CA GLU A 67 -28.91 31.13 0.55
C GLU A 67 -27.63 30.39 1.04
N ASP A 68 -27.51 30.17 2.35
CA ASP A 68 -26.33 29.61 3.02
C ASP A 68 -26.24 28.07 2.99
N VAL A 69 -27.33 27.34 2.72
CA VAL A 69 -27.32 25.86 2.83
C VAL A 69 -26.63 25.19 1.64
N TYR A 70 -26.78 25.76 0.45
CA TYR A 70 -26.20 25.21 -0.78
C TYR A 70 -24.66 25.23 -0.81
N PRO A 71 -23.95 26.33 -0.46
CA PRO A 71 -22.48 26.34 -0.45
C PRO A 71 -21.91 25.36 0.57
N LEU A 72 -22.56 25.17 1.72
CA LEU A 72 -22.14 24.19 2.72
C LEU A 72 -22.15 22.76 2.15
N CYS A 73 -23.22 22.37 1.45
CA CYS A 73 -23.28 21.05 0.81
C CYS A 73 -22.22 20.89 -0.29
N GLN A 74 -21.90 21.98 -1.03
CA GLN A 74 -20.87 21.95 -2.06
C GLN A 74 -19.46 21.79 -1.47
N ASP A 75 -19.17 22.46 -0.35
CA ASP A 75 -17.88 22.35 0.33
C ASP A 75 -17.69 20.94 0.91
N LEU A 76 -18.72 20.37 1.55
CA LEU A 76 -18.69 18.97 2.01
C LEU A 76 -18.44 17.99 0.85
N ALA A 77 -19.12 18.16 -0.28
CA ALA A 77 -18.92 17.31 -1.44
C ALA A 77 -17.50 17.44 -2.03
N LYS A 78 -16.93 18.64 -1.98
CA LYS A 78 -15.61 18.91 -2.53
C LYS A 78 -14.50 18.38 -1.62
N ASP A 79 -14.61 18.61 -0.32
CA ASP A 79 -13.54 18.30 0.63
C ASP A 79 -13.45 16.80 0.90
N TYR A 80 -14.59 16.11 0.98
CA TYR A 80 -14.60 14.68 1.32
C TYR A 80 -14.70 13.77 0.11
N LEU A 81 -15.42 14.17 -0.93
CA LEU A 81 -15.64 13.32 -2.11
C LEU A 81 -14.79 13.75 -3.31
N GLY A 82 -14.18 14.93 -3.28
CA GLY A 82 -13.45 15.50 -4.43
C GLY A 82 -14.36 15.85 -5.61
N ILE A 83 -15.68 15.94 -5.39
CA ILE A 83 -16.67 16.12 -6.45
C ILE A 83 -17.11 17.57 -6.50
N ARG A 84 -17.15 18.14 -7.70
CA ARG A 84 -17.80 19.43 -7.94
C ARG A 84 -19.29 19.20 -8.22
N VAL A 85 -20.15 19.72 -7.35
CA VAL A 85 -21.60 19.71 -7.52
C VAL A 85 -22.04 20.99 -8.24
N ARG A 86 -22.83 20.86 -9.31
CA ARG A 86 -23.31 22.01 -10.08
C ARG A 86 -24.37 22.79 -9.28
N HIS A 87 -24.52 24.09 -9.53
CA HIS A 87 -25.65 24.85 -8.97
C HIS A 87 -26.99 24.32 -9.48
N GLY A 88 -27.97 24.20 -8.59
CA GLY A 88 -29.32 23.67 -8.87
C GLY A 88 -29.41 22.15 -9.05
N GLN A 89 -28.38 21.40 -8.67
CA GLN A 89 -28.38 19.94 -8.72
C GLN A 89 -29.02 19.35 -7.44
N GLU A 90 -30.18 18.72 -7.60
CA GLU A 90 -30.98 18.22 -6.45
C GLU A 90 -30.46 16.93 -5.82
N SER A 91 -29.62 16.18 -6.54
CA SER A 91 -29.04 14.92 -6.07
C SER A 91 -27.71 14.62 -6.75
N LEU A 92 -26.85 13.85 -6.08
CA LEU A 92 -25.61 13.37 -6.70
C LEU A 92 -25.93 12.46 -7.89
N THR A 93 -25.30 12.72 -9.03
CA THR A 93 -25.44 11.81 -10.17
C THR A 93 -24.82 10.46 -9.82
N VAL A 94 -25.38 9.37 -10.38
CA VAL A 94 -24.84 8.02 -10.19
C VAL A 94 -23.35 7.95 -10.55
N ARG A 95 -22.93 8.67 -11.59
CA ARG A 95 -21.52 8.75 -12.00
C ARG A 95 -20.63 9.42 -10.95
N GLN A 96 -21.11 10.51 -10.35
CA GLN A 96 -20.41 11.20 -9.26
C GLN A 96 -20.33 10.30 -8.02
N PHE A 97 -21.44 9.65 -7.64
CA PHE A 97 -21.48 8.73 -6.51
C PHE A 97 -20.47 7.58 -6.64
N TRP A 98 -20.46 6.90 -7.79
CA TRP A 98 -19.48 5.84 -8.04
C TRP A 98 -18.05 6.37 -8.21
N GLY A 99 -17.89 7.58 -8.75
CA GLY A 99 -16.59 8.25 -8.87
C GLY A 99 -15.93 8.48 -7.51
N ALA A 100 -16.70 8.94 -6.51
CA ALA A 100 -16.22 9.10 -5.14
C ALA A 100 -15.74 7.78 -4.52
N LEU A 101 -16.45 6.68 -4.77
CA LEU A 101 -16.15 5.39 -4.18
C LEU A 101 -15.00 4.65 -4.89
N LEU A 102 -14.63 5.07 -6.09
CA LEU A 102 -13.65 4.37 -6.90
C LEU A 102 -12.26 4.38 -6.24
N ALA A 103 -11.84 5.52 -5.69
CA ALA A 103 -10.56 5.66 -5.00
C ALA A 103 -10.43 4.73 -3.77
N PRO A 104 -11.37 4.74 -2.79
CA PRO A 104 -11.28 3.85 -1.64
C PRO A 104 -11.41 2.37 -2.02
N ILE A 105 -12.27 2.02 -2.99
CA ILE A 105 -12.38 0.63 -3.49
C ILE A 105 -11.06 0.18 -4.11
N ALA A 106 -10.43 1.01 -4.94
CA ALA A 106 -9.13 0.70 -5.53
C ALA A 106 -8.06 0.51 -4.44
N GLY A 107 -8.09 1.32 -3.38
CA GLY A 107 -7.21 1.16 -2.22
C GLY A 107 -7.39 -0.20 -1.54
N ILE A 108 -8.63 -0.62 -1.28
CA ILE A 108 -8.93 -1.95 -0.69
C ILE A 108 -8.40 -3.06 -1.59
N LEU A 109 -8.68 -3.01 -2.90
CA LEU A 109 -8.25 -4.03 -3.86
C LEU A 109 -6.72 -4.10 -3.95
N PHE A 110 -6.04 -2.97 -3.90
CA PHE A 110 -4.58 -2.91 -3.88
C PHE A 110 -4.00 -3.60 -2.64
N TRP A 111 -4.53 -3.31 -1.45
CA TRP A 111 -4.06 -3.94 -0.21
C TRP A 111 -4.42 -5.42 -0.13
N LEU A 112 -5.55 -5.82 -0.69
CA LEU A 112 -5.92 -7.23 -0.86
C LEU A 112 -4.92 -7.97 -1.77
N ALA A 113 -4.50 -7.34 -2.87
CA ALA A 113 -3.47 -7.89 -3.76
C ALA A 113 -2.11 -7.99 -3.05
N MET A 114 -1.75 -6.99 -2.24
CA MET A 114 -0.52 -7.02 -1.41
C MET A 114 -0.57 -8.11 -0.34
N LEU A 115 -1.73 -8.37 0.27
CA LEU A 115 -1.93 -9.51 1.17
C LEU A 115 -1.68 -10.83 0.45
N PHE A 116 -2.23 -10.99 -0.75
CA PHE A 116 -2.02 -12.19 -1.56
C PHE A 116 -0.54 -12.36 -1.95
N PHE A 117 0.12 -11.28 -2.36
CA PHE A 117 1.55 -11.30 -2.68
C PHE A 117 2.42 -11.63 -1.46
N GLY A 118 2.15 -11.01 -0.31
CA GLY A 118 2.81 -11.33 0.95
C GLY A 118 2.60 -12.79 1.37
N TYR A 119 1.40 -13.34 1.14
CA TYR A 119 1.08 -14.74 1.39
C TYR A 119 1.93 -15.67 0.51
N ILE A 120 2.06 -15.37 -0.78
CA ILE A 120 2.91 -16.11 -1.70
C ILE A 120 4.36 -16.08 -1.20
N LEU A 121 4.93 -14.90 -0.92
CA LEU A 121 6.30 -14.79 -0.42
C LEU A 121 6.54 -15.56 0.89
N TYR A 122 5.58 -15.48 1.81
CA TYR A 122 5.65 -16.21 3.07
C TYR A 122 5.65 -17.73 2.87
N LYS A 123 4.83 -18.23 1.93
CA LYS A 123 4.75 -19.66 1.59
C LYS A 123 5.93 -20.17 0.78
N THR A 124 6.51 -19.35 -0.09
CA THR A 124 7.61 -19.73 -1.00
C THR A 124 8.98 -19.74 -0.30
N GLY A 125 9.01 -19.87 1.02
CA GLY A 125 10.16 -19.54 1.89
C GLY A 125 11.45 -20.35 1.73
N ASP A 126 11.57 -21.18 0.70
CA ASP A 126 12.83 -21.78 0.23
C ASP A 126 13.25 -21.13 -1.09
N LEU A 127 13.42 -19.81 -1.08
CA LEU A 127 13.97 -19.10 -2.23
C LEU A 127 15.48 -19.32 -2.25
N VAL A 128 15.92 -20.41 -2.87
CA VAL A 128 17.34 -20.70 -3.11
C VAL A 128 17.84 -19.70 -4.14
N LEU A 129 18.47 -18.61 -3.68
CA LEU A 129 19.13 -17.63 -4.55
C LEU A 129 20.50 -18.20 -4.95
N PRO A 130 20.71 -18.56 -6.24
CA PRO A 130 22.04 -18.93 -6.71
C PRO A 130 22.87 -17.66 -6.86
N ILE A 131 23.55 -17.25 -5.79
CA ILE A 131 24.52 -16.16 -5.85
C ILE A 131 25.85 -16.77 -6.33
N GLU A 132 26.24 -16.47 -7.55
CA GLU A 132 27.59 -16.74 -8.06
C GLU A 132 28.54 -15.70 -7.43
N GLU A 133 29.19 -16.02 -6.31
CA GLU A 133 30.27 -15.18 -5.78
C GLU A 133 31.54 -15.37 -6.63
N ASP A 134 32.02 -14.29 -7.24
CA ASP A 134 33.34 -14.24 -7.86
C ASP A 134 34.39 -14.31 -6.74
N ILE A 135 34.98 -15.49 -6.54
CA ILE A 135 36.10 -15.69 -5.62
C ILE A 135 37.29 -14.93 -6.20
N LYS A 136 37.48 -13.66 -5.82
CA LYS A 136 38.75 -12.97 -6.03
C LYS A 136 39.78 -13.60 -5.11
N ILE A 137 40.51 -14.56 -5.64
CA ILE A 137 41.71 -15.11 -4.99
C ILE A 137 42.69 -13.93 -4.86
N ILE A 138 42.80 -13.38 -3.65
CA ILE A 138 43.86 -12.44 -3.32
C ILE A 138 45.13 -13.29 -3.28
N PRO A 139 46.10 -13.11 -4.20
CA PRO A 139 47.31 -13.90 -4.18
C PRO A 139 48.02 -13.67 -2.85
N GLU A 140 48.21 -14.75 -2.11
CA GLU A 140 48.90 -14.76 -0.83
C GLU A 140 50.32 -14.23 -1.06
N GLN A 141 50.63 -13.10 -0.43
CA GLN A 141 51.92 -12.43 -0.55
C GLN A 141 53.00 -13.40 -0.09
N GLU A 142 53.76 -13.94 -1.04
CA GLU A 142 54.85 -14.89 -0.85
C GLU A 142 55.84 -14.33 0.18
N LYS A 143 55.75 -14.78 1.44
CA LYS A 143 56.70 -14.36 2.48
C LYS A 143 58.07 -14.92 2.10
N PRO A 144 59.10 -14.08 1.90
CA PRO A 144 60.43 -14.57 1.52
C PRO A 144 60.96 -15.47 2.64
N ALA A 145 61.30 -16.71 2.27
CA ALA A 145 61.87 -17.70 3.16
C ALA A 145 63.13 -17.14 3.83
N ARG A 146 63.14 -17.08 5.17
CA ARG A 146 64.33 -16.68 5.92
C ARG A 146 65.41 -17.75 5.76
N PRO A 147 66.66 -17.40 5.40
CA PRO A 147 67.73 -18.38 5.28
C PRO A 147 68.09 -18.95 6.67
N PHE A 148 68.07 -20.28 6.76
CA PHE A 148 68.49 -21.03 7.95
C PHE A 148 69.95 -20.72 8.29
N ARG A 149 70.17 -20.07 9.44
CA ARG A 149 71.51 -19.81 10.00
C ARG A 149 72.02 -21.10 10.66
N LYS A 150 72.96 -21.80 10.00
CA LYS A 150 73.68 -22.93 10.61
C LYS A 150 74.50 -22.44 11.82
N LYS A 151 74.28 -23.02 12.99
CA LYS A 151 75.17 -22.86 14.16
C LYS A 151 76.41 -23.74 13.95
N LYS A 152 77.59 -23.15 14.13
CA LYS A 152 78.84 -23.86 14.43
C LYS A 152 78.93 -24.08 15.92
#